data_AF-A0A920M8M0-F1
#
_entry.id   AF-A0A920M8M0-F1
#
_cell.length_a   1.000
_cell.length_b   1.000
_cell.length_c   1.000
_cell.angle_alpha   90.00
_cell.angle_beta   90.00
_cell.angle_gamma   90.00
#
_symmetry.space_group_name_H-M   'P 1'
#
loop_
_entity.id
_entity.type
_entity.pdbx_description
1 polymer ?
#
loop_
_entity_poly.entity_id
_entity_poly.type
_entity_poly.pdbx_seq_one_letter_code
_entity_poly.pdbx_strand_id
1 'polypeptide(L)'
;MYSGDDLTACSFMLQGGHGTISVTANIVPDKISRISELALKKDISASDLDKDLEKLHENLFIESSPIPVKWALNKMGRIPGGIRLPLSHLDEAHHV
;
A
#
# COMPACT_ATOMS: atom_id res chain seq x y z
N MET A 1 -9.41 -9.86 -13.11
CA MET A 1 -9.79 -9.54 -11.71
C MET A 1 -8.59 -8.90 -11.02
N TYR A 2 -8.81 -7.85 -10.23
CA TYR A 2 -7.75 -7.08 -9.56
C TYR A 2 -7.91 -7.20 -8.04
N SER A 3 -6.79 -7.21 -7.30
CA SER A 3 -6.82 -7.10 -5.84
C SER A 3 -7.17 -5.67 -5.42
N GLY A 4 -7.91 -5.52 -4.32
CA GLY A 4 -8.10 -4.25 -3.62
C GLY A 4 -7.45 -4.22 -2.23
N ASP A 5 -6.72 -5.29 -1.88
CA ASP A 5 -5.99 -5.42 -0.62
C ASP A 5 -4.50 -5.57 -0.93
N ASP A 6 -3.69 -4.66 -0.39
CA ASP A 6 -2.26 -4.63 -0.65
C ASP A 6 -1.53 -5.80 0.00
N LEU A 7 -1.93 -6.20 1.22
CA LEU A 7 -1.25 -7.24 1.99
C LEU A 7 -1.29 -8.60 1.27
N THR A 8 -2.38 -8.88 0.56
CA THR A 8 -2.55 -10.14 -0.19
C THR A 8 -2.32 -10.01 -1.69
N ALA A 9 -2.07 -8.79 -2.22
CA ALA A 9 -2.00 -8.51 -3.65
C ALA A 9 -0.96 -9.36 -4.40
N CYS A 10 0.24 -9.50 -3.84
CA CYS A 10 1.31 -10.28 -4.45
C CYS A 10 0.90 -11.74 -4.62
N SER A 11 0.40 -12.36 -3.53
CA SER A 11 -0.09 -13.75 -3.54
C SER A 11 -1.24 -13.95 -4.55
N PHE A 12 -2.16 -12.98 -4.64
CA PHE A 12 -3.29 -13.01 -5.56
C PHE A 12 -2.82 -13.01 -7.03
N MET A 13 -1.86 -12.16 -7.38
CA MET A 13 -1.28 -12.13 -8.73
C MET A 13 -0.52 -13.44 -9.05
N LEU A 14 0.24 -13.98 -8.09
CA LEU A 14 0.90 -15.28 -8.22
C LEU A 14 -0.10 -16.44 -8.43
N GLN A 15 -1.34 -16.31 -7.96
CA GLN A 15 -2.40 -17.32 -8.15
C GLN A 15 -3.28 -17.12 -9.39
N GLY A 16 -3.10 -16.04 -10.17
CA GLY A 16 -3.85 -15.79 -11.42
C GLY A 16 -4.58 -14.45 -11.47
N GLY A 17 -4.40 -13.61 -10.45
CA GLY A 17 -4.79 -12.21 -10.47
C GLY A 17 -4.15 -11.40 -11.60
N HIS A 18 -4.79 -10.30 -12.00
CA HIS A 18 -4.36 -9.48 -13.13
C HIS A 18 -3.69 -8.16 -12.71
N GLY A 19 -3.58 -7.92 -11.40
CA GLY A 19 -3.00 -6.70 -10.84
C GLY A 19 -3.61 -6.35 -9.50
N THR A 20 -3.27 -5.15 -9.01
CA THR A 20 -3.78 -4.57 -7.77
C THR A 20 -4.20 -3.11 -7.97
N ILE A 21 -5.24 -2.68 -7.27
CA ILE A 21 -5.60 -1.28 -7.06
C ILE A 21 -5.13 -0.93 -5.65
N SER A 22 -4.01 -0.23 -5.57
CA SER A 22 -3.16 -0.19 -4.36
C SER A 22 -3.25 1.14 -3.61
N VAL A 23 -3.30 1.07 -2.28
CA VAL A 23 -3.09 2.23 -1.40
C VAL A 23 -1.60 2.51 -1.27
N THR A 24 -0.80 1.46 -1.09
CA THR A 24 0.65 1.51 -0.87
C THR A 24 1.42 2.08 -2.07
N ALA A 25 0.89 1.91 -3.28
CA ALA A 25 1.44 2.51 -4.49
C ALA A 25 1.49 4.05 -4.46
N ASN A 26 0.71 4.72 -3.59
CA ASN A 26 0.85 6.16 -3.39
C ASN A 26 2.18 6.54 -2.69
N ILE A 27 2.75 5.63 -1.89
CA ILE A 27 3.98 5.85 -1.11
C ILE A 27 5.20 5.33 -1.86
N VAL A 28 5.12 4.10 -2.39
CA VAL A 28 6.25 3.40 -3.05
C VAL A 28 5.84 2.84 -4.43
N PRO A 29 5.44 3.70 -5.38
CA PRO A 29 4.90 3.26 -6.68
C PRO A 29 5.86 2.32 -7.45
N ASP A 30 7.16 2.65 -7.46
CA ASP A 30 8.17 1.86 -8.19
C ASP A 30 8.28 0.43 -7.66
N LYS A 31 8.20 0.26 -6.34
CA LYS A 31 8.27 -1.08 -5.71
C LYS A 31 7.02 -1.89 -6.00
N ILE A 32 5.83 -1.30 -5.85
CA ILE A 32 4.56 -1.98 -6.16
C ILE A 32 4.46 -2.36 -7.64
N SER A 33 4.93 -1.48 -8.53
CA SER A 33 5.01 -1.76 -9.97
C SER A 33 5.92 -2.96 -10.25
N ARG A 34 7.11 -3.00 -9.63
CA ARG A 34 8.06 -4.10 -9.79
C ARG A 34 7.52 -5.43 -9.24
N ILE A 35 6.93 -5.42 -8.04
CA ILE A 35 6.30 -6.60 -7.44
C ILE A 35 5.18 -7.12 -8.36
N SER A 36 4.34 -6.22 -8.89
CA SER A 36 3.26 -6.59 -9.80
C SER A 36 3.79 -7.19 -11.10
N GLU A 37 4.83 -6.60 -11.69
CA GLU A 37 5.48 -7.13 -12.91
C GLU A 37 5.99 -8.57 -12.71
N LEU A 38 6.68 -8.81 -11.60
CA LEU A 38 7.23 -10.13 -11.26
C LEU A 38 6.13 -11.14 -10.95
N ALA A 39 5.15 -10.76 -10.12
CA ALA A 39 4.05 -11.65 -9.71
C ALA A 39 3.18 -12.08 -10.90
N LEU A 40 2.90 -11.16 -11.85
CA LEU A 40 2.17 -11.48 -13.07
C LEU A 40 2.91 -12.45 -13.98
N LYS A 41 4.25 -12.44 -13.94
CA LYS A 41 5.13 -13.40 -14.63
C LYS A 41 5.34 -14.70 -13.85
N LYS A 42 4.66 -14.89 -12.71
CA LYS A 42 4.82 -16.02 -11.78
C LYS A 42 6.22 -16.15 -11.20
N ASP A 43 6.96 -15.05 -11.14
CA ASP A 43 8.28 -15.01 -10.52
C ASP A 43 8.12 -14.89 -9.00
N ILE A 44 8.56 -15.92 -8.28
CA ILE A 44 8.43 -16.02 -6.82
C ILE A 44 9.28 -15.00 -6.06
N SER A 45 10.29 -14.38 -6.71
CA SER A 45 11.07 -13.29 -6.10
C SER A 45 10.21 -12.05 -5.80
N ALA A 46 9.02 -11.94 -6.40
CA ALA A 46 8.02 -10.94 -6.04
C ALA A 46 7.68 -11.00 -4.55
N SER A 47 7.55 -12.21 -3.98
CA SER A 47 7.20 -12.39 -2.57
C SER A 47 8.30 -11.89 -1.63
N ASP A 48 9.57 -11.99 -2.01
CA ASP A 48 10.67 -11.49 -1.18
C ASP A 48 10.72 -9.97 -1.19
N LEU A 49 10.44 -9.33 -2.34
CA LEU A 49 10.31 -7.87 -2.41
C LEU A 49 9.07 -7.35 -1.67
N ASP A 50 7.99 -8.13 -1.67
CA ASP A 50 6.73 -7.79 -0.98
C ASP A 50 6.87 -7.87 0.55
N LYS A 51 7.65 -8.82 1.07
CA LYS A 51 7.97 -8.92 2.51
C LYS A 51 8.62 -7.64 3.06
N ASP A 52 9.45 -6.97 2.27
CA ASP A 52 10.05 -5.68 2.67
C ASP A 52 9.01 -4.57 2.86
N LEU A 53 7.79 -4.75 2.34
CA LEU A 53 6.68 -3.81 2.41
C LEU A 53 5.56 -4.24 3.37
N GLU A 54 5.62 -5.43 3.96
CA GLU A 54 4.56 -5.98 4.82
C GLU A 54 4.15 -5.00 5.94
N LYS A 55 5.13 -4.47 6.68
CA LYS A 55 4.87 -3.45 7.72
C LYS A 55 4.28 -2.16 7.16
N LEU A 56 4.66 -1.76 5.94
CA LEU A 56 4.09 -0.58 5.31
C LEU A 56 2.63 -0.83 4.93
N HIS A 57 2.30 -2.00 4.38
CA HIS A 57 0.93 -2.40 4.13
C HIS A 57 0.11 -2.32 5.41
N GLU A 58 0.54 -3.00 6.48
CA GLU A 58 -0.15 -2.98 7.77
C GLU A 58 -0.35 -1.56 8.32
N ASN A 59 0.71 -0.75 8.35
CA ASN A 59 0.65 0.61 8.88
C ASN A 59 -0.29 1.52 8.08
N LEU A 60 -0.43 1.30 6.77
CA LEU A 60 -1.34 2.09 5.93
C LEU A 60 -2.82 1.76 6.17
N PHE A 61 -3.11 0.68 6.91
CA PHE A 61 -4.45 0.23 7.31
C PHE A 61 -4.64 0.17 8.83
N ILE A 62 -3.73 0.75 9.63
CA ILE A 62 -3.86 0.82 11.10
C ILE A 62 -5.11 1.60 11.54
N GLU A 63 -5.55 2.53 10.68
CA GLU A 63 -6.83 3.22 10.76
C GLU A 63 -7.52 3.23 9.39
N SER A 64 -8.76 3.72 9.34
CA SER A 64 -9.56 3.76 8.11
C SER A 64 -8.84 4.48 6.97
N SER A 65 -8.67 3.80 5.84
CA SER A 65 -8.18 4.44 4.62
C SER A 65 -9.14 5.56 4.17
N PRO A 66 -8.64 6.74 3.73
CA PRO A 66 -7.24 7.08 3.44
C PRO A 66 -6.51 7.85 4.56
N ILE A 67 -6.90 7.72 5.84
CA ILE A 67 -6.29 8.49 6.95
C ILE A 67 -4.76 8.29 7.01
N PRO A 68 -4.22 7.06 7.08
CA PRO A 68 -2.78 6.86 7.26
C PRO A 68 -1.97 7.26 6.02
N VAL A 69 -2.44 6.90 4.82
CA VAL A 69 -1.73 7.22 3.56
C VAL A 69 -1.64 8.72 3.31
N LYS A 70 -2.68 9.50 3.65
CA LYS A 70 -2.64 10.96 3.53
C LYS A 70 -1.70 11.58 4.56
N TRP A 71 -1.66 11.05 5.78
CA TRP A 71 -0.70 11.49 6.79
C TRP A 71 0.74 11.23 6.32
N ALA A 72 1.03 10.02 5.81
CA ALA A 72 2.36 9.67 5.31
C ALA A 72 2.79 10.57 4.15
N LEU A 73 1.93 10.78 3.15
CA LEU A 73 2.21 11.68 2.03
C LEU A 73 2.46 13.13 2.48
N ASN A 74 1.73 13.60 3.51
CA ASN A 74 1.96 14.93 4.06
C ASN A 74 3.31 15.01 4.78
N LYS A 75 3.68 14.01 5.57
CA LYS A 75 5.01 13.93 6.22
C LYS A 75 6.15 13.85 5.21
N MET A 76 5.94 13.20 4.07
CA MET A 76 6.88 13.17 2.94
C MET A 76 6.94 14.50 2.15
N GLY A 77 6.15 15.52 2.53
CA GLY A 77 6.08 16.80 1.82
C GLY A 77 5.47 16.71 0.41
N ARG A 78 4.72 15.64 0.10
CA ARG A 78 4.15 15.40 -1.23
C ARG A 78 2.77 16.02 -1.41
N ILE A 79 2.03 16.22 -0.32
CA ILE A 79 0.72 16.85 -0.32
C ILE A 79 0.58 17.81 0.87
N PRO A 80 -0.28 18.85 0.78
CA PRO A 80 -0.67 19.61 1.95
C PRO A 80 -1.44 18.74 2.95
N GLY A 81 -1.49 19.19 4.21
CA GLY A 81 -2.29 18.54 5.23
C GLY A 81 -3.80 18.68 4.97
N GLY A 82 -4.58 17.95 5.75
CA GLY A 82 -6.04 18.07 5.77
C GLY A 82 -6.78 16.86 5.24
N ILE A 83 -7.92 16.59 5.86
CA ILE A 83 -8.83 15.50 5.53
C ILE A 83 -10.26 15.97 5.83
N ARG A 84 -11.25 15.44 5.11
CA ARG A 84 -12.64 15.89 5.26
C ARG A 84 -13.39 14.97 6.20
N LEU A 85 -14.23 15.57 7.05
CA LEU A 85 -15.18 14.82 7.87
C LEU A 85 -16.05 13.90 7.00
N PRO A 86 -16.43 12.70 7.49
CA PRO A 86 -16.31 12.25 8.89
C PRO A 86 -14.93 11.70 9.28
N LEU A 87 -13.94 11.70 8.37
CA LEU A 87 -12.58 11.26 8.69
C LEU A 87 -11.83 12.32 9.51
N SER A 88 -10.98 11.87 10.42
CA SER A 88 -10.11 12.69 11.26
C SER A 88 -8.65 12.55 10.85
N HIS A 89 -7.78 13.36 11.45
CA HIS A 89 -6.34 13.13 11.37
C HIS A 89 -5.97 11.80 12.04
N LEU A 90 -4.87 11.18 11.57
CA LEU A 90 -4.31 9.97 12.16
C LEU A 90 -4.00 10.21 13.65
N ASP A 91 -4.38 9.28 14.51
CA ASP A 91 -4.11 9.38 15.95
C ASP A 91 -2.60 9.52 16.20
N GLU A 92 -2.23 10.38 17.16
CA GLU A 92 -0.84 10.63 17.54
C GLU A 92 -0.11 9.35 18.00
N ALA A 93 -0.84 8.39 18.56
CA ALA A 93 -0.29 7.08 18.93
C ALA A 93 0.28 6.29 17.74
N HIS A 94 -0.14 6.60 16.51
CA HIS A 94 0.27 5.93 15.28
C HIS A 94 1.25 6.76 14.43
N HIS A 95 1.77 7.87 14.95
CA HIS A 95 2.77 8.68 14.25
C HIS A 95 4.14 8.01 14.37
N VAL A 96 4.51 7.23 13.34
CA VAL A 96 5.78 6.48 13.24
C VAL A 96 6.87 7.22 12.47
#